data_AF-A0A3N2KHU6-F1
#
_entry.id   AF-A0A3N2KHU6-F1
#
_cell.length_a   1.000
_cell.length_b   1.000
_cell.length_c   1.000
_cell.angle_alpha   90.00
_cell.angle_beta   90.00
_cell.angle_gamma   90.00
#
_symmetry.space_group_name_H-M   'P 1'
#
loop_
_entity.id
_entity.type
_entity.pdbx_description
1 polymer ?
#
loop_
_entity_poly.entity_id
_entity_poly.type
_entity_poly.pdbx_seq_one_letter_code
_entity_poly.pdbx_strand_id
1 'polypeptide(L)'
;MAKKKEPVLCYFHFMYNQWNEQTAQKVFADASCGWEYLWQKWMRFCDEYGYYGAIMMYYTEGLDYGLQEKLSTVAYEYYNDK
;
A
#
# COMPACT_ATOMS: atom_id res chain seq x y z
N MET A 1 -21.49 -6.25 -16.99
CA MET A 1 -20.07 -6.07 -16.66
C MET A 1 -19.98 -5.46 -15.28
N ALA A 2 -19.30 -6.11 -14.33
CA ALA A 2 -18.99 -5.46 -13.06
C ALA A 2 -18.11 -4.23 -13.35
N LYS A 3 -18.42 -3.06 -12.78
CA LYS A 3 -17.58 -1.88 -12.93
C LYS A 3 -16.26 -2.16 -12.23
N LYS A 4 -15.14 -2.00 -12.94
CA LYS A 4 -13.81 -2.03 -12.35
C LYS A 4 -13.71 -0.90 -11.32
N LYS A 5 -13.13 -1.20 -10.17
CA LYS A 5 -12.94 -0.24 -9.09
C LYS A 5 -11.73 0.64 -9.38
N GLU A 6 -11.85 1.94 -9.13
CA GLU A 6 -10.77 2.92 -9.32
C GLU A 6 -9.51 2.53 -8.51
N PRO A 7 -8.29 2.66 -9.09
CA PRO A 7 -7.05 2.22 -8.44
C PRO A 7 -6.83 2.79 -7.03
N VAL A 8 -7.11 4.08 -6.83
CA VAL A 8 -6.97 4.73 -5.52
C VAL A 8 -7.95 4.16 -4.49
N LEU A 9 -9.17 3.78 -4.90
CA LEU A 9 -10.14 3.15 -4.01
C LEU A 9 -9.74 1.69 -3.71
N CYS A 10 -9.09 1.01 -4.66
CA CYS A 10 -8.49 -0.30 -4.42
C CYS A 10 -7.38 -0.19 -3.38
N TYR A 11 -6.47 0.80 -3.49
CA TYR A 11 -5.45 1.08 -2.50
C TYR A 11 -6.03 1.22 -1.09
N PHE A 12 -6.98 2.13 -0.88
CA PHE A 12 -7.54 2.36 0.46
C PHE A 12 -8.16 1.10 1.07
N HIS A 13 -8.91 0.32 0.27
CA HIS A 13 -9.51 -0.92 0.78
C HIS A 13 -8.47 -2.02 1.02
N PHE A 14 -7.44 -2.10 0.17
CA PHE A 14 -6.37 -3.07 0.33
C PHE A 14 -5.58 -2.78 1.61
N MET A 15 -5.25 -1.50 1.83
CA MET A 15 -4.58 -1.06 3.06
C MET A 15 -5.41 -1.37 4.30
N TYR A 16 -6.72 -1.14 4.24
CA TYR A 16 -7.62 -1.40 5.36
C TYR A 16 -7.81 -2.90 5.68
N ASN A 17 -7.84 -3.77 4.67
CA ASN A 17 -8.26 -5.17 4.87
C ASN A 17 -7.12 -6.19 4.76
N GLN A 18 -6.05 -5.89 4.04
CA GLN A 18 -5.06 -6.89 3.59
C GLN A 18 -3.61 -6.50 3.93
N TRP A 19 -3.38 -5.27 4.36
CA TRP A 19 -2.03 -4.79 4.63
C TRP A 19 -1.48 -5.34 5.93
N ASN A 20 -0.35 -6.02 5.82
CA ASN A 20 0.43 -6.59 6.90
C ASN A 20 1.88 -6.76 6.43
N GLU A 21 2.78 -7.14 7.34
CA GLU A 21 4.21 -7.26 7.07
C GLU A 21 4.52 -8.22 5.91
N GLN A 22 3.84 -9.37 5.85
CA GLN A 22 4.03 -10.35 4.78
C GLN A 22 3.59 -9.81 3.42
N THR A 23 2.50 -9.04 3.39
CA THR A 23 2.05 -8.35 2.17
C THR A 23 3.07 -7.29 1.75
N ALA A 24 3.60 -6.50 2.69
CA ALA A 24 4.61 -5.49 2.41
C ALA A 24 5.90 -6.11 1.82
N GLN A 25 6.36 -7.22 2.39
CA GLN A 25 7.51 -7.98 1.87
C GLN A 25 7.30 -8.40 0.41
N LYS A 26 6.10 -8.89 0.06
CA LYS A 26 5.79 -9.31 -1.31
C LYS A 26 5.71 -8.15 -2.28
N VAL A 27 5.01 -7.07 -1.92
CA VAL A 27 4.83 -5.89 -2.80
C VAL A 27 6.18 -5.24 -3.08
N PHE A 28 7.02 -5.09 -2.06
CA PHE A 28 8.26 -4.36 -2.12
C PHE A 28 9.51 -5.24 -2.23
N ALA A 29 9.38 -6.50 -2.62
CA ALA A 29 10.50 -7.45 -2.70
C ALA A 29 11.70 -6.91 -3.51
N ASP A 30 11.42 -6.18 -4.59
CA ASP A 30 12.44 -5.62 -5.49
C ASP A 30 12.73 -4.13 -5.24
N ALA A 31 12.23 -3.56 -4.14
CA ALA A 31 12.49 -2.15 -3.81
C ALA A 31 13.98 -1.96 -3.49
N SER A 32 14.64 -1.01 -4.17
CA SER A 32 16.08 -0.75 -3.99
C SER A 32 16.46 -0.30 -2.57
N CYS A 33 15.53 0.28 -1.83
CA CYS A 33 15.71 0.68 -0.42
C CYS A 33 15.44 -0.44 0.58
N GLY A 34 15.02 -1.63 0.13
CA GLY A 34 14.63 -2.75 0.98
C GLY A 34 13.18 -2.65 1.46
N TRP A 35 12.47 -3.77 1.46
CA TRP A 35 11.08 -3.83 1.91
C TRP A 35 10.94 -3.54 3.40
N GLU A 36 11.94 -3.91 4.21
CA GLU A 36 11.98 -3.69 5.65
C GLU A 36 11.96 -2.19 5.96
N TYR A 37 12.71 -1.37 5.21
CA TYR A 37 12.73 0.08 5.38
C TYR A 37 11.34 0.68 5.17
N LEU A 38 10.64 0.23 4.13
CA LEU A 38 9.29 0.67 3.81
C LEU A 38 8.27 0.21 4.87
N TRP A 39 8.41 -1.00 5.39
CA TRP A 39 7.58 -1.48 6.50
C TRP A 39 7.80 -0.70 7.80
N GLN A 40 9.05 -0.41 8.16
CA GLN A 40 9.36 0.43 9.31
C GLN A 40 8.79 1.85 9.15
N LYS A 41 8.83 2.40 7.92
CA LYS A 41 8.21 3.69 7.61
C LYS A 41 6.68 3.63 7.82
N TRP A 42 6.00 2.57 7.37
CA TRP A 42 4.58 2.34 7.64
C TRP A 42 4.26 2.29 9.14
N MET A 43 5.05 1.54 9.92
CA MET A 43 4.85 1.46 11.38
C MET A 43 5.00 2.83 12.05
N ARG A 44 6.00 3.61 11.64
CA ARG A 44 6.16 4.99 12.11
C ARG A 44 4.94 5.87 11.80
N PHE A 45 4.37 5.76 10.60
CA PHE A 45 3.13 6.48 10.28
C PHE A 45 1.95 6.01 11.15
N CYS A 46 1.86 4.72 11.48
CA CYS A 46 0.86 4.21 12.41
C CYS A 46 0.99 4.84 13.79
N ASP A 47 2.21 4.98 14.29
CA ASP A 47 2.49 5.59 15.59
C ASP A 47 2.18 7.09 15.60
N GLU A 48 2.53 7.82 14.53
CA GLU A 48 2.37 9.27 14.45
C GLU A 48 0.93 9.71 14.15
N TYR A 49 0.20 8.98 13.31
CA TYR A 49 -1.11 9.41 12.77
C TYR A 49 -2.27 8.46 13.09
N GLY A 50 -1.99 7.35 13.78
CA GLY A 50 -2.94 6.26 13.94
C GLY A 50 -3.18 5.50 12.63
N TYR A 51 -3.80 4.32 12.73
CA TYR A 51 -3.97 3.41 11.59
C TYR A 51 -4.62 4.07 10.36
N TYR A 52 -5.74 4.78 10.52
CA TYR A 52 -6.45 5.42 9.42
C TYR A 52 -5.66 6.58 8.78
N GLY A 53 -5.01 7.40 9.60
CA GLY A 53 -4.16 8.48 9.11
C GLY A 53 -2.94 7.95 8.38
N ALA A 54 -2.35 6.85 8.89
CA ALA A 54 -1.21 6.19 8.28
C ALA A 54 -1.51 5.70 6.86
N ILE A 55 -2.71 5.18 6.59
CA ILE A 55 -3.08 4.74 5.23
C ILE A 55 -2.92 5.87 4.22
N MET A 56 -3.38 7.08 4.56
CA MET A 56 -3.25 8.23 3.67
C MET A 56 -1.80 8.73 3.60
N MET A 57 -1.18 8.95 4.76
CA MET A 57 0.16 9.54 4.85
C MET A 57 1.24 8.64 4.23
N TYR A 58 1.08 7.32 4.34
CA TYR A 58 1.99 6.39 3.71
C TYR A 58 1.96 6.49 2.18
N TYR A 59 0.77 6.70 1.59
CA TYR A 59 0.67 6.89 0.14
C TYR A 59 1.30 8.22 -0.30
N THR A 60 1.00 9.30 0.40
CA THR A 60 1.35 10.66 -0.04
C THR A 60 2.79 11.05 0.31
N GLU A 61 3.29 10.64 1.48
CA GLU A 61 4.60 11.02 2.01
C GLU A 61 5.54 9.80 2.23
N GLY A 62 4.94 8.61 2.31
CA GLY A 62 5.65 7.36 2.60
C GLY A 62 6.36 6.77 1.38
N LEU A 63 5.80 6.95 0.19
CA LEU A 63 6.21 6.26 -1.02
C LEU A 63 6.54 7.26 -2.12
N ASP A 64 7.58 6.99 -2.90
CA ASP A 64 7.78 7.67 -4.19
C ASP A 64 6.77 7.21 -5.23
N TYR A 65 6.75 7.88 -6.39
CA TYR A 65 5.78 7.59 -7.45
C TYR A 65 5.80 6.12 -7.91
N GLY A 66 6.98 5.50 -8.03
CA GLY A 66 7.11 4.12 -8.50
C GLY A 66 6.58 3.14 -7.45
N LEU A 67 6.83 3.39 -6.17
CA LEU A 67 6.31 2.56 -5.08
C LEU A 67 4.80 2.76 -4.88
N GLN A 68 4.28 3.97 -5.08
CA GLN A 68 2.84 4.27 -5.10
C GLN A 68 2.13 3.49 -6.20
N GLU A 69 2.69 3.50 -7.42
CA GLU A 69 2.16 2.75 -8.56
C GLU A 69 2.19 1.24 -8.32
N LYS A 70 3.31 0.72 -7.79
CA LYS A 70 3.47 -0.71 -7.48
C LYS A 70 2.40 -1.20 -6.50
N LEU A 71 2.21 -0.49 -5.38
CA LEU A 71 1.22 -0.85 -4.38
C LEU A 71 -0.22 -0.67 -4.88
N SER A 72 -0.50 0.39 -5.64
CA SER A 72 -1.83 0.61 -6.25
C SER A 72 -2.18 -0.46 -7.28
N THR A 73 -1.18 -0.92 -8.05
CA THR A 73 -1.35 -2.00 -9.04
C THR A 73 -1.72 -3.31 -8.37
N VAL A 74 -0.96 -3.70 -7.32
CA VAL A 74 -1.27 -4.92 -6.54
C VAL A 74 -2.66 -4.83 -5.92
N ALA A 75 -3.03 -3.68 -5.36
CA ALA A 75 -4.35 -3.47 -4.79
C ALA A 75 -5.46 -3.56 -5.86
N TYR A 76 -5.22 -2.99 -7.05
CA TYR A 76 -6.15 -3.03 -8.18
C TYR A 76 -6.37 -4.45 -8.68
N GLU A 77 -5.29 -5.21 -8.92
CA GLU A 77 -5.35 -6.62 -9.34
C GLU A 77 -6.10 -7.47 -8.32
N TYR A 78 -5.87 -7.26 -7.01
CA TYR A 78 -6.54 -8.00 -5.95
C TYR A 78 -8.08 -7.88 -5.98
N TYR A 79 -8.61 -6.73 -6.42
CA TYR A 79 -10.06 -6.47 -6.42
C TYR A 79 -10.71 -6.60 -7.80
N ASN A 80 -9.97 -6.39 -8.89
CA ASN A 80 -10.54 -6.32 -10.24
C ASN A 80 -10.15 -7.49 -11.15
N ASP A 81 -9.05 -8.19 -10.85
CA ASP A 81 -8.54 -9.30 -11.68
C ASP A 81 -8.70 -10.66 -10.96
N LYS A 82 -9.64 -10.73 -10.00
CA LYS A 82 -10.18 -11.97 -9.44
C LYS A 82 -11.36 -12.50 -10.24
#